data_AF-A0A379A906-F1
#
_entry.id   AF-A0A379A906-F1
#
_cell.length_a   1.000
_cell.length_b   1.000
_cell.length_c   1.000
_cell.angle_alpha   90.00
_cell.angle_beta   90.00
_cell.angle_gamma   90.00
#
_symmetry.space_group_name_H-M   'P 1'
#
loop_
_entity.id
_entity.type
_entity.pdbx_description
1 polymer ?
#
loop_
_entity_poly.entity_id
_entity_poly.type
_entity_poly.pdbx_seq_one_letter_code
_entity_poly.pdbx_strand_id
1 'polypeptide(L)' 'MMDWAPFEGRGDIIQDNALLGGEMATQHLIDSGYTRIACIAGPQDKTPARMRLEGYRNAMTKRWPGDSARLCG' A
#
# COMPACT_ATOMS: atom_id res chain seq x y z
N MET A 1 -8.27 -0.46 -11.05
CA MET A 1 -9.30 -1.25 -11.76
C MET A 1 -10.00 -2.11 -10.73
N MET A 2 -11.28 -1.86 -10.47
CA MET A 2 -12.06 -2.73 -9.61
C MET A 2 -12.32 -4.06 -10.34
N ASP A 3 -12.50 -5.11 -9.54
CA ASP A 3 -12.61 -6.52 -9.92
C ASP A 3 -13.85 -6.85 -10.77
N TRP A 4 -14.74 -5.88 -11.00
CA TRP A 4 -15.95 -6.04 -11.79
C TRP A 4 -15.74 -5.87 -13.31
N ALA A 5 -14.64 -5.27 -13.75
CA ALA A 5 -14.36 -5.06 -15.17
C ALA A 5 -13.39 -6.13 -15.71
N PRO A 6 -13.63 -6.69 -16.92
CA PRO A 6 -12.70 -7.64 -17.53
C PRO A 6 -11.34 -6.96 -17.70
N PHE A 7 -10.30 -7.70 -17.31
CA PHE A 7 -8.91 -7.28 -17.23
C PHE A 7 -8.40 -6.49 -18.45
N GLU A 8 -7.57 -5.46 -18.16
CA GLU A 8 -6.55 -4.87 -19.03
C GLU A 8 -6.98 -4.58 -20.48
N GLY A 9 -8.18 -4.04 -20.67
CA GLY A 9 -8.60 -3.49 -21.97
C GLY A 9 -7.95 -2.13 -22.23
N ARG A 10 -7.54 -1.86 -23.48
CA ARG A 10 -7.27 -0.48 -23.94
C ARG A 10 -8.57 0.32 -23.84
N GLY A 11 -8.66 1.18 -22.83
CA GLY A 11 -9.76 2.09 -22.61
C GLY A 11 -9.32 3.21 -21.68
N ASP A 12 -10.16 4.23 -21.55
CA ASP A 12 -9.92 5.29 -20.58
C ASP A 12 -10.16 4.75 -19.17
N ILE A 13 -9.20 4.95 -18.27
CA ILE A 13 -9.23 4.43 -16.92
C ILE A 13 -9.09 5.60 -15.94
N ILE A 14 -10.04 5.71 -15.02
CA ILE A 14 -9.90 6.55 -13.84
C ILE A 14 -9.32 5.67 -12.72
N GLN A 15 -8.21 6.11 -12.14
CA GLN A 15 -7.51 5.40 -11.05
C GLN A 15 -7.29 6.34 -9.88
N ASP A 16 -7.29 5.77 -8.68
CA ASP A 16 -6.79 6.42 -7.47
C ASP A 16 -5.25 6.41 -7.44
N ASN A 17 -4.65 7.29 -6.63
CA ASN A 17 -3.23 7.19 -6.29
C ASN A 17 -3.03 6.21 -5.12
N ALA A 18 -3.13 4.92 -5.42
CA ALA A 18 -3.07 3.85 -4.43
C ALA A 18 -1.73 3.81 -3.65
N LEU A 19 -0.64 4.28 -4.26
CA LEU A 19 0.68 4.38 -3.62
C LEU A 19 0.65 5.44 -2.52
N LEU A 20 0.25 6.66 -2.87
CA LEU A 20 0.12 7.76 -1.92
C LEU A 20 -0.89 7.43 -0.82
N GLY A 21 -2.01 6.80 -1.18
CA GLY A 21 -3.02 6.36 -0.20
C GLY A 21 -2.47 5.38 0.81
N GLY A 22 -1.68 4.38 0.37
CA GLY A 22 -1.02 3.42 1.26
C GLY A 22 0.00 4.06 2.21
N GLU A 23 0.78 5.03 1.70
CA GLU A 23 1.74 5.79 2.50
C GLU A 23 1.02 6.64 3.55
N MET A 24 0.01 7.42 3.16
CA MET A 24 -0.75 8.28 4.06
C MET A 24 -1.45 7.50 5.18
N ALA A 25 -2.08 6.38 4.84
CA ALA A 25 -2.76 5.53 5.83
C ALA A 25 -1.77 4.97 6.86
N THR A 26 -0.60 4.52 6.41
CA THR A 26 0.45 3.97 7.29
C THR A 26 1.09 5.07 8.14
N GLN A 27 1.37 6.23 7.54
CA GLN A 27 1.91 7.39 8.24
C GLN A 27 0.98 7.86 9.35
N HIS A 28 -0.34 7.89 9.12
CA HIS A 28 -1.31 8.24 10.14
C HIS A 28 -1.25 7.31 11.37
N LEU A 29 -1.05 6.00 11.16
CA LEU A 29 -0.87 5.04 12.25
C LEU A 29 0.45 5.29 12.99
N ILE A 30 1.54 5.56 12.26
CA ILE A 30 2.84 5.93 12.84
C ILE A 30 2.72 7.19 13.70
N ASP A 31 2.08 8.23 13.18
CA ASP A 31 1.87 9.52 13.86
C ASP A 31 0.98 9.36 15.11
N SER A 32 0.07 8.39 15.07
CA SER A 32 -0.75 7.99 16.23
C SER A 32 0.01 7.17 17.28
N GLY A 33 1.30 6.87 17.05
CA GLY A 33 2.17 6.16 17.98
C GLY A 33 2.20 4.64 17.81
N TYR A 34 1.52 4.08 16.80
CA TYR A 34 1.58 2.64 16.51
C TYR A 34 2.95 2.28 15.92
N THR A 35 3.56 1.21 16.45
CA THR A 35 4.90 0.77 16.03
C THR A 35 4.92 -0.62 15.40
N ARG A 36 3.82 -1.37 15.53
CA ARG A 36 3.61 -2.70 14.93
C ARG A 36 2.38 -2.63 14.04
N ILE A 37 2.60 -2.31 12.78
CA ILE A 37 1.54 -2.09 11.79
C ILE A 37 1.62 -3.21 10.77
N ALA A 38 0.50 -3.90 10.56
CA ALA A 38 0.39 -4.95 9.55
C ALA A 38 -0.30 -4.43 8.29
N CYS A 39 0.11 -4.93 7.12
CA CYS A 39 -0.54 -4.61 5.85
C CYS A 39 -1.21 -5.86 5.27
N ILE A 40 -2.53 -5.97 5.42
CA ILE A 40 -3.33 -7.04 4.81
C ILE A 40 -3.59 -6.67 3.35
N ALA A 41 -2.61 -6.95 2.49
CA ALA A 41 -2.69 -6.63 1.07
C ALA A 41 -3.59 -7.62 0.31
N GLY A 42 -4.27 -7.11 -0.73
CA GLY A 42 -5.04 -7.94 -1.66
C GLY A 42 -4.14 -8.71 -2.65
N PRO A 43 -4.74 -9.40 -3.64
CA PRO A 43 -4.01 -10.14 -4.67
C PRO A 43 -2.96 -9.27 -5.39
N GLN A 44 -1.72 -9.76 -5.46
CA GLN A 44 -0.57 -8.96 -5.94
C GLN A 44 -0.50 -8.84 -7.47
N ASP A 45 -1.34 -9.55 -8.20
CA ASP A 45 -1.60 -9.36 -9.63
C ASP A 45 -2.41 -8.09 -9.91
N LYS A 46 -2.98 -7.45 -8.86
CA LYS A 46 -3.74 -6.20 -8.98
C LYS A 46 -2.86 -4.99 -8.66
N THR A 47 -2.70 -4.09 -9.64
CA THR A 47 -1.90 -2.86 -9.48
C THR A 47 -2.21 -2.07 -8.21
N PRO A 48 -3.48 -1.78 -7.83
CA PRO A 48 -3.78 -1.05 -6.59
C PRO A 48 -3.34 -1.80 -5.32
N ALA A 49 -3.43 -3.14 -5.30
CA ALA A 49 -3.03 -3.93 -4.14
C ALA A 49 -1.50 -3.89 -3.95
N ARG A 50 -0.74 -4.00 -5.04
CA ARG A 50 0.72 -3.86 -5.03
C ARG A 50 1.15 -2.45 -4.59
N MET A 51 0.52 -1.42 -5.14
CA MET A 51 0.84 -0.02 -4.82
C MET A 51 0.54 0.33 -3.35
N ARG A 52 -0.57 -0.18 -2.79
CA ARG A 52 -0.87 0.00 -1.35
C ARG A 52 0.21 -0.63 -0.45
N LEU A 53 0.64 -1.85 -0.80
CA LEU A 53 1.69 -2.55 -0.06
C LEU A 53 3.05 -1.81 -0.16
N GLU A 54 3.35 -1.24 -1.32
CA GLU A 54 4.54 -0.40 -1.52
C GLU A 54 4.48 0.88 -0.70
N GLY A 55 3.34 1.59 -0.66
CA GLY A 55 3.15 2.78 0.16
C GLY A 55 3.34 2.50 1.65
N TYR A 56 2.81 1.36 2.13
CA TYR A 56 3.06 0.86 3.48
C TYR A 56 4.56 0.66 3.74
N ARG A 57 5.28 -0.04 2.85
CA ARG A 57 6.73 -0.27 2.98
C ARG A 57 7.51 1.03 3.00
N ASN A 58 7.13 2.02 2.18
CA ASN A 58 7.76 3.34 2.15
C ASN A 58 7.64 4.06 3.49
N ALA A 59 6.43 4.14 4.05
CA ALA A 59 6.19 4.78 5.34
C ALA A 59 6.95 4.07 6.49
N MET A 60 6.91 2.74 6.52
CA MET A 60 7.61 1.94 7.53
C MET A 60 9.13 2.10 7.43
N THR A 61 9.70 2.03 6.23
CA THR A 61 11.15 2.18 5.99
C THR A 61 11.61 3.60 6.32
N LYS A 62 10.81 4.61 5.99
CA LYS A 62 11.11 6.01 6.34
C LYS A 62 11.18 6.21 7.85
N ARG A 63 10.30 5.56 8.62
CA ARG A 63 10.26 5.68 10.08
C ARG A 63 11.30 4.81 10.81
N TRP A 64 11.61 3.62 10.27
CA TRP A 64 12.61 2.69 10.80
C TRP A 64 13.48 2.11 9.68
N PRO A 65 14.48 2.86 9.21
CA PRO A 65 15.40 2.37 8.18
C PRO A 65 16.15 1.11 8.64
N GLY A 66 16.11 0.05 7.83
CA GLY A 66 16.84 -1.20 8.09
C GLY A 66 16.18 -2.19 9.04
N ASP A 67 15.00 -1.88 9.62
CA ASP A 67 14.28 -2.80 10.51
C ASP A 67 13.31 -3.71 9.72
N SER A 68 13.86 -4.75 9.08
CA SER A 68 13.07 -5.70 8.28
C SER A 68 12.02 -6.45 9.10
N ALA A 69 12.23 -6.61 10.41
CA ALA A 69 11.29 -7.29 11.29
C ALA A 69 9.96 -6.55 11.42
N ARG A 70 9.95 -5.22 11.22
CA ARG A 70 8.73 -4.39 11.24
C ARG A 70 7.99 -4.35 9.91
N LEU A 71 8.63 -4.76 8.82
CA LEU A 71 8.02 -4.78 7.47
C LEU A 71 7.21 -6.06 7.19
N CYS A 72 7.41 -7.12 7.97
CA CYS A 72 6.75 -8.43 7.82
C CYS A 72 5.50 -8.59 8.72
N GLY A 73 4.88 -7.50 9.16
CA GLY A 73 3.66 -7.50 9.97
C GLY A 73 2.39 -7.78 9.19
#